data_AF-A0A954PFW1-F1
#
_entry.id   AF-A0A954PFW1-F1
#
_cell.length_a   1.000
_cell.length_b   1.000
_cell.length_c   1.000
_cell.angle_alpha   90.00
_cell.angle_beta   90.00
_cell.angle_gamma   90.00
#
_symmetry.space_group_name_H-M   'P 1'
#
loop_
_entity.id
_entity.type
_entity.pdbx_description
1 polymer ?
#
loop_
_entity_poly.entity_id
_entity_poly.type
_entity_poly.pdbx_seq_one_letter_code
_entity_poly.pdbx_strand_id
1 'polypeptide(L)'
;MSQPESPQRSQLPDLYRLLGLQPLESDLTRIQASVDGAVARAKRSRARDPELSKRALKLAALGQKHLLSANAKQQYDALWRTQFGPAQYKTLIPSSRVSAILAPLLPQGDPSLPFDLARFLKGTAASPTQDLATEFQLLQDYIASAGSSFGEPRAAESRVPVIDVQSSSIPNQVLNSTTASSFAGSATSDSTSSISSRIRNKREHSIIWSTVGVIVSLAVLFVVLQYVLTLGDKAPPPPASQSDLLAQTPSKGVEKASESPDRSMNSGLPRVPGVESQSHEVQPDTPVPPSTSDESGPASSSSNPNVGDAKGVANSRTDPAANDSAAANEMEDASGGDVGGLADVALSPEDLQAWQAELREIRSLLSNYNYATAQERLLIAKMHVQNKSQQQQLANLSVAAELASEAHAKLVEAVTALGPGESFQVGSSTIVVIVEADDKHIVVRLRGERKEYQFSQIPVGMVYALLDLKLPLQTPRSAALKATFALFQPNVRQRTLESAKELMATAIDGGVVEESIMAMFDEELP
;
A
#
# COMPACT_ATOMS: atom_id res chain seq x y z
N MET A 1 -9.67 29.14 -29.52
CA MET A 1 -10.49 28.01 -29.03
C MET A 1 -9.54 26.86 -28.76
N SER A 2 -9.22 26.60 -27.50
CA SER A 2 -8.37 25.46 -27.13
C SER A 2 -9.18 24.18 -27.26
N GLN A 3 -8.65 23.15 -27.93
CA GLN A 3 -9.29 21.84 -27.87
C GLN A 3 -9.16 21.28 -26.45
N PRO A 4 -10.19 20.61 -25.90
CA PRO A 4 -10.06 19.93 -24.62
C PRO A 4 -9.05 18.79 -24.76
N GLU A 5 -8.03 18.78 -23.90
CA GLU A 5 -7.12 17.65 -23.81
C GLU A 5 -7.93 16.37 -23.55
N SER A 6 -7.77 15.38 -24.41
CA SER A 6 -8.38 14.08 -24.17
C SER A 6 -7.76 13.49 -22.90
N PRO A 7 -8.54 13.08 -21.89
CA PRO A 7 -7.99 12.58 -20.65
C PRO A 7 -7.06 11.41 -20.96
N GLN A 8 -5.81 11.51 -20.50
CA GLN A 8 -4.80 10.48 -20.71
C GLN A 8 -5.30 9.17 -20.08
N ARG A 9 -5.88 8.30 -20.91
CA ARG A 9 -6.26 6.95 -20.50
C ARG A 9 -4.99 6.31 -19.96
N SER A 10 -5.01 5.94 -18.68
CA SER A 10 -3.91 5.24 -18.01
C SER A 10 -3.66 3.92 -18.72
N GLN A 11 -2.72 3.94 -19.68
CA GLN A 11 -2.40 2.77 -20.49
C GLN A 11 -1.88 1.68 -19.56
N LEU A 12 -2.63 0.59 -19.43
CA LEU A 12 -2.15 -0.60 -18.73
C LEU A 12 -0.81 -1.00 -19.37
N PRO A 13 0.29 -1.12 -18.61
CA PRO A 13 1.56 -1.55 -19.18
C PRO A 13 1.47 -3.03 -19.57
N ASP A 14 1.98 -3.39 -20.74
CA ASP A 14 2.05 -4.78 -21.23
C ASP A 14 3.20 -5.53 -20.51
N LEU A 15 2.87 -6.14 -19.36
CA LEU A 15 3.81 -6.86 -18.50
C LEU A 15 4.36 -8.11 -19.19
N TYR A 16 3.58 -8.76 -20.07
CA TYR A 16 4.03 -9.93 -20.83
C TYR A 16 5.19 -9.55 -21.75
N ARG A 17 4.99 -8.53 -22.60
CA ARG A 17 6.04 -8.03 -23.51
C ARG A 17 7.24 -7.45 -22.76
N LEU A 18 7.03 -6.72 -21.66
CA LEU A 18 8.10 -6.13 -20.85
C LEU A 18 8.99 -7.18 -20.14
N LEU A 19 8.44 -8.33 -19.77
CA LEU A 19 9.19 -9.43 -19.15
C LEU A 19 9.79 -10.41 -20.17
N GLY A 20 9.44 -10.30 -21.46
CA GLY A 20 9.86 -11.23 -22.50
C GLY A 20 9.09 -12.57 -22.48
N LEU A 21 7.87 -12.55 -21.95
CA LEU A 21 6.97 -13.71 -21.87
C LEU A 21 6.06 -13.77 -23.09
N GLN A 22 5.53 -14.96 -23.39
CA GLN A 22 4.44 -15.06 -24.37
C GLN A 22 3.17 -14.39 -23.82
N PRO A 23 2.33 -13.76 -24.68
CA PRO A 23 1.04 -13.23 -24.25
C PRO A 23 0.20 -14.30 -23.58
N LEU A 24 -0.34 -13.98 -22.39
CA LEU A 24 -1.15 -14.90 -21.58
C LEU A 24 -0.42 -16.18 -21.14
N GLU A 25 0.93 -16.18 -21.08
CA GLU A 25 1.74 -17.31 -20.56
C GLU A 25 1.13 -17.90 -19.27
N SER A 26 1.03 -19.22 -19.20
CA SER A 26 0.35 -19.95 -18.13
C SER A 26 1.32 -20.61 -17.16
N ASP A 27 2.57 -20.85 -17.57
CA ASP A 27 3.58 -21.49 -16.74
C ASP A 27 4.14 -20.50 -15.69
N LEU A 28 3.70 -20.66 -14.44
CA LEU A 28 4.17 -19.87 -13.31
C LEU A 28 5.69 -19.93 -13.11
N THR A 29 6.34 -21.04 -13.47
CA THR A 29 7.81 -21.18 -13.33
C THR A 29 8.55 -20.31 -14.35
N ARG A 30 8.04 -20.20 -15.58
CA ARG A 30 8.56 -19.26 -16.60
C ARG A 30 8.31 -17.82 -16.23
N ILE A 31 7.12 -17.50 -15.72
CA ILE A 31 6.78 -16.16 -15.23
C ILE A 31 7.77 -15.76 -14.12
N GLN A 32 8.00 -16.65 -13.14
CA GLN A 32 8.92 -16.39 -12.04
C GLN A 32 10.36 -16.21 -12.55
N ALA A 33 10.86 -17.12 -13.38
CA ALA A 33 12.22 -17.03 -13.94
C ALA A 33 12.43 -15.74 -14.76
N SER A 34 11.40 -15.25 -15.46
CA SER A 34 11.47 -14.00 -16.23
C SER A 34 11.45 -12.76 -15.34
N VAL A 35 10.67 -12.77 -14.25
CA VAL A 35 10.69 -11.72 -13.22
C VAL A 35 12.04 -11.67 -12.52
N ASP A 36 12.57 -12.81 -12.05
CA ASP A 36 13.88 -12.90 -11.40
C ASP A 36 15.02 -12.47 -12.35
N GLY A 37 14.93 -12.87 -13.63
CA GLY A 37 15.82 -12.41 -14.69
C GLY A 37 15.76 -10.89 -14.92
N ALA A 38 14.57 -10.29 -14.88
CA ALA A 38 14.39 -8.84 -14.99
C ALA A 38 14.98 -8.10 -13.78
N VAL A 39 14.75 -8.59 -12.55
CA VAL A 39 15.37 -8.06 -11.31
C VAL A 39 16.89 -8.15 -11.38
N ALA A 40 17.45 -9.27 -11.84
CA ALA A 40 18.88 -9.46 -11.98
C ALA A 40 19.49 -8.51 -13.02
N ARG A 41 18.85 -8.33 -14.19
CA ARG A 41 19.26 -7.35 -15.21
C ARG A 41 19.22 -5.92 -14.67
N ALA A 42 18.14 -5.53 -14.00
CA ALA A 42 18.00 -4.20 -13.42
C ALA A 42 19.06 -3.91 -12.35
N LYS A 43 19.36 -4.87 -11.46
CA LYS A 43 20.45 -4.75 -10.47
C LYS A 43 21.82 -4.54 -11.13
N ARG A 44 22.11 -5.24 -12.25
CA ARG A 44 23.36 -5.05 -13.01
C ARG A 44 23.41 -3.70 -13.73
N SER A 45 22.29 -3.20 -14.25
CA SER A 45 22.26 -1.91 -14.97
C SER A 45 22.42 -0.70 -14.05
N ARG A 46 22.13 -0.83 -12.75
CA ARG A 46 22.18 0.27 -11.75
C ARG A 46 23.48 1.08 -11.72
N ALA A 47 24.62 0.47 -12.05
CA ALA A 47 25.91 1.16 -12.11
C ALA A 47 26.14 1.97 -13.40
N ARG A 48 25.39 1.70 -14.47
CA ARG A 48 25.46 2.42 -15.76
C ARG A 48 24.33 3.43 -15.89
N ASP A 49 23.12 3.04 -15.52
CA ASP A 49 21.92 3.88 -15.53
C ASP A 49 21.09 3.59 -14.27
N PRO A 50 21.14 4.48 -13.26
CA PRO A 50 20.38 4.29 -12.03
C PRO A 50 18.87 4.51 -12.24
N GLU A 51 18.43 5.36 -13.17
CA GLU A 51 17.01 5.64 -13.39
C GLU A 51 16.32 4.52 -14.16
N LEU A 52 16.95 4.00 -15.22
CA LEU A 52 16.47 2.81 -15.91
C LEU A 52 16.43 1.61 -14.94
N SER A 53 17.43 1.45 -14.07
CA SER A 53 17.39 0.38 -13.04
C SER A 53 16.19 0.52 -12.08
N LYS A 54 15.83 1.74 -11.65
CA LYS A 54 14.64 1.98 -10.82
C LYS A 54 13.35 1.66 -11.60
N ARG A 55 13.24 2.10 -12.86
CA ARG A 55 12.09 1.80 -13.73
C ARG A 55 11.92 0.29 -13.92
N ALA A 56 12.99 -0.42 -14.25
CA ALA A 56 12.98 -1.87 -14.45
C ALA A 56 12.66 -2.65 -13.16
N LEU A 57 13.17 -2.23 -11.99
CA LEU A 57 12.79 -2.83 -10.70
C LEU A 57 11.30 -2.61 -10.37
N LYS A 58 10.74 -1.44 -10.65
CA LYS A 58 9.29 -1.18 -10.49
C LYS A 58 8.45 -2.08 -11.40
N LEU A 59 8.85 -2.26 -12.66
CA LEU A 59 8.16 -3.15 -13.60
C LEU A 59 8.24 -4.62 -13.18
N ALA A 60 9.39 -5.08 -12.69
CA ALA A 60 9.54 -6.45 -12.17
C ALA A 60 8.67 -6.68 -10.91
N ALA A 61 8.58 -5.69 -10.01
CA ALA A 61 7.69 -5.75 -8.85
C ALA A 61 6.20 -5.79 -9.24
N LEU A 62 5.78 -5.06 -10.28
CA LEU A 62 4.43 -5.17 -10.85
C LEU A 62 4.18 -6.56 -11.45
N GLY A 63 5.15 -7.11 -12.19
CA GLY A 63 5.10 -8.49 -12.68
C GLY A 63 4.94 -9.51 -11.55
N GLN A 64 5.73 -9.38 -10.49
CA GLN A 64 5.63 -10.22 -9.28
C GLN A 64 4.25 -10.13 -8.62
N LYS A 65 3.69 -8.92 -8.47
CA LYS A 65 2.37 -8.69 -7.86
C LYS A 65 1.22 -9.26 -8.71
N HIS A 66 1.25 -9.05 -10.02
CA HIS A 66 0.11 -9.31 -10.89
C HIS A 66 0.16 -10.67 -11.60
N LEU A 67 1.33 -11.23 -11.92
CA LEU A 67 1.42 -12.46 -12.73
C LEU A 67 1.69 -13.74 -11.93
N LEU A 68 2.23 -13.66 -10.71
CA LEU A 68 2.52 -14.84 -9.87
C LEU A 68 1.37 -15.23 -8.94
N SER A 69 0.45 -14.32 -8.62
CA SER A 69 -0.80 -14.68 -7.93
C SER A 69 -1.85 -15.12 -8.93
N ALA A 70 -2.39 -16.34 -8.79
CA ALA A 70 -3.34 -16.90 -9.74
C ALA A 70 -4.59 -16.02 -9.96
N ASN A 71 -5.14 -15.43 -8.88
CA ASN A 71 -6.28 -14.52 -8.96
C ASN A 71 -5.90 -13.19 -9.63
N ALA A 72 -4.80 -12.56 -9.19
CA ALA A 72 -4.34 -11.30 -9.79
C ALA A 72 -3.99 -11.46 -11.28
N LYS A 73 -3.48 -12.64 -11.68
CA LYS A 73 -3.18 -12.98 -13.07
C LYS A 73 -4.46 -13.07 -13.89
N GLN A 74 -5.51 -13.74 -13.41
CA GLN A 74 -6.79 -13.81 -14.12
C GLN A 74 -7.40 -12.41 -14.35
N GLN A 75 -7.34 -11.53 -13.34
CA GLN A 75 -7.79 -10.14 -13.46
C GLN A 75 -6.96 -9.36 -14.47
N TYR A 76 -5.63 -9.46 -14.39
CA TYR A 76 -4.72 -8.82 -15.33
C TYR A 76 -4.92 -9.34 -16.75
N ASP A 77 -5.11 -10.64 -16.95
CA ASP A 77 -5.37 -11.27 -18.24
C ASP A 77 -6.71 -10.81 -18.86
N ALA A 78 -7.73 -10.52 -18.05
CA ALA A 78 -9.00 -9.95 -18.53
C ALA A 78 -8.82 -8.50 -19.04
N LEU A 79 -8.10 -7.67 -18.28
CA LEU A 79 -7.76 -6.30 -18.69
C LEU A 79 -6.84 -6.31 -19.93
N TRP A 80 -5.83 -7.18 -19.95
CA TRP A 80 -4.90 -7.34 -21.05
C TRP A 80 -5.62 -7.78 -22.33
N ARG A 81 -6.54 -8.76 -22.27
CA ARG A 81 -7.36 -9.14 -23.45
C ARG A 81 -8.22 -7.99 -23.97
N THR A 82 -8.71 -7.11 -23.09
CA THR A 82 -9.54 -5.96 -23.48
C THR A 82 -8.73 -4.87 -24.19
N GLN A 83 -7.46 -4.68 -23.82
CA GLN A 83 -6.61 -3.60 -24.34
C GLN A 83 -5.61 -4.04 -25.44
N PHE A 84 -5.07 -5.25 -25.32
CA PHE A 84 -3.99 -5.81 -26.13
C PHE A 84 -4.29 -7.18 -26.75
N GLY A 85 -5.40 -7.80 -26.36
CA GLY A 85 -5.88 -9.01 -27.02
C GLY A 85 -5.94 -8.78 -28.53
N PRO A 86 -5.68 -9.81 -29.36
CA PRO A 86 -5.81 -9.66 -30.80
C PRO A 86 -7.18 -9.07 -31.05
N ALA A 87 -7.22 -7.86 -31.62
CA ALA A 87 -8.45 -7.16 -31.88
C ALA A 87 -9.28 -8.07 -32.76
N GLN A 88 -10.21 -8.81 -32.15
CA GLN A 88 -10.86 -9.92 -32.83
C GLN A 88 -11.48 -9.32 -34.07
N TYR A 89 -11.06 -9.85 -35.22
CA TYR A 89 -11.39 -9.38 -36.55
C TYR A 89 -12.84 -8.96 -36.49
N LYS A 90 -13.09 -7.64 -36.47
CA LYS A 90 -14.39 -7.11 -36.05
C LYS A 90 -15.36 -7.60 -37.11
N THR A 91 -16.04 -8.71 -36.83
CA THR A 91 -16.72 -9.53 -37.84
C THR A 91 -17.62 -8.57 -38.57
N LEU A 92 -17.26 -8.32 -39.84
CA LEU A 92 -17.76 -7.16 -40.53
C LEU A 92 -19.27 -7.32 -40.62
N ILE A 93 -19.98 -6.53 -39.81
CA ILE A 93 -21.41 -6.28 -39.95
C ILE A 93 -21.62 -6.06 -41.45
N PRO A 94 -22.50 -6.83 -42.12
CA PRO A 94 -22.58 -6.82 -43.58
C PRO A 94 -22.66 -5.38 -44.11
N SER A 95 -21.81 -5.09 -45.10
CA SER A 95 -21.35 -3.73 -45.45
C SER A 95 -22.40 -2.86 -46.18
N SER A 96 -23.67 -2.94 -45.76
CA SER A 96 -24.83 -2.34 -46.42
C SER A 96 -25.41 -1.12 -45.69
N ARG A 97 -24.94 -0.77 -44.48
CA ARG A 97 -25.42 0.41 -43.72
C ARG A 97 -24.39 1.48 -43.38
N VAL A 98 -23.09 1.20 -43.44
CA VAL A 98 -22.04 2.18 -43.08
C VAL A 98 -21.78 3.19 -44.21
N SER A 99 -21.91 2.75 -45.47
CA SER A 99 -21.77 3.59 -46.67
C SER A 99 -22.78 4.73 -46.77
N ALA A 100 -23.96 4.60 -46.16
CA ALA A 100 -24.98 5.65 -46.14
C ALA A 100 -24.65 6.83 -45.20
N ILE A 101 -23.86 6.61 -44.15
CA ILE A 101 -23.57 7.62 -43.11
C ILE A 101 -22.27 8.39 -43.42
N LEU A 102 -21.32 7.77 -44.12
CA LEU A 102 -20.03 8.37 -44.47
C LEU A 102 -19.99 9.07 -45.84
N ALA A 103 -21.01 8.87 -46.69
CA ALA A 103 -21.12 9.49 -48.00
C ALA A 103 -20.92 11.03 -48.04
N PRO A 104 -21.41 11.85 -47.07
CA PRO A 104 -21.20 13.30 -47.10
C PRO A 104 -19.86 13.77 -46.50
N LEU A 105 -19.06 12.87 -45.91
CA LEU A 105 -17.78 13.19 -45.25
C LEU A 105 -16.55 12.84 -46.09
N LEU A 106 -16.73 12.14 -47.20
CA LEU A 106 -15.66 11.88 -48.17
C LEU A 106 -15.57 13.06 -49.16
N PRO A 107 -14.36 13.56 -49.47
CA PRO A 107 -14.20 14.58 -50.50
C PRO A 107 -14.67 14.03 -51.84
N GLN A 108 -15.43 14.83 -52.60
CA GLN A 108 -15.85 14.47 -53.96
C GLN A 108 -14.63 14.48 -54.89
N GLY A 109 -13.98 13.33 -55.00
CA GLY A 109 -12.75 13.12 -55.77
C GLY A 109 -12.69 11.69 -56.29
N ASP A 110 -11.97 11.50 -57.39
CA ASP A 110 -11.90 10.24 -58.13
C ASP A 110 -11.29 9.11 -57.26
N PRO A 111 -12.03 8.02 -56.97
CA PRO A 111 -11.55 6.93 -56.13
C PRO A 111 -10.46 6.08 -56.78
N SER A 112 -10.10 6.33 -58.06
CA SER A 112 -9.00 5.67 -58.75
C SER A 112 -7.62 6.29 -58.50
N LEU A 113 -7.54 7.48 -57.89
CA LEU A 113 -6.26 8.11 -57.57
C LEU A 113 -5.58 7.45 -56.34
N PRO A 114 -4.27 7.13 -56.40
CA PRO A 114 -3.57 6.55 -55.27
C PRO A 114 -3.54 7.51 -54.08
N PHE A 115 -3.87 7.00 -52.90
CA PHE A 115 -3.98 7.78 -51.67
C PHE A 115 -2.62 8.37 -51.25
N ASP A 116 -2.45 9.68 -51.43
CA ASP A 116 -1.24 10.42 -51.05
C ASP A 116 -1.19 10.66 -49.53
N LEU A 117 -0.77 9.62 -48.81
CA LEU A 117 -0.55 9.63 -47.37
C LEU A 117 0.43 10.75 -46.93
N ALA A 118 1.40 11.10 -47.77
CA ALA A 118 2.39 12.13 -47.45
C ALA A 118 1.77 13.54 -47.47
N ARG A 119 0.81 13.79 -48.36
CA ARG A 119 0.05 15.05 -48.42
C ARG A 119 -1.00 15.15 -47.30
N PHE A 120 -1.60 14.03 -46.90
CA PHE A 120 -2.47 13.96 -45.73
C PHE A 120 -1.71 14.30 -44.44
N LEU A 121 -0.56 13.64 -44.19
CA LEU A 121 0.25 13.86 -42.99
C LEU A 121 0.91 15.24 -42.94
N LYS A 122 1.18 15.88 -44.08
CA LYS A 122 1.63 17.29 -44.13
C LYS A 122 0.56 18.30 -43.67
N GLY A 123 -0.72 17.94 -43.68
CA GLY A 123 -1.80 18.78 -43.17
C GLY A 123 -1.96 18.78 -41.64
N THR A 124 -1.33 17.83 -40.94
CA THR A 124 -1.58 17.56 -39.52
C THR A 124 -0.35 17.76 -38.62
N ALA A 125 0.75 18.32 -39.15
CA ALA A 125 2.02 18.40 -38.44
C ALA A 125 2.23 19.75 -37.71
N ALA A 126 2.04 19.74 -36.40
CA ALA A 126 2.70 20.67 -35.47
C ALA A 126 3.56 19.83 -34.50
N SER A 127 4.87 20.11 -34.46
CA SER A 127 5.87 19.40 -33.65
C SER A 127 6.03 20.02 -32.24
N PRO A 128 6.88 19.47 -31.36
CA PRO A 128 6.98 18.08 -30.95
C PRO A 128 6.93 17.92 -29.42
N THR A 129 6.39 16.80 -28.93
CA THR A 129 6.72 16.26 -27.61
C THR A 129 7.33 14.87 -27.78
N GLN A 130 8.29 14.55 -26.91
CA GLN A 130 9.14 13.37 -27.02
C GLN A 130 8.29 12.10 -26.87
N ASP A 131 8.27 11.27 -27.92
CA ASP A 131 7.31 10.19 -28.06
C ASP A 131 7.61 9.03 -27.08
N LEU A 132 6.61 8.72 -26.24
CA LEU A 132 6.69 7.68 -25.23
C LEU A 132 6.79 6.28 -25.84
N ALA A 133 6.33 6.08 -27.08
CA ALA A 133 6.57 4.85 -27.84
C ALA A 133 8.05 4.71 -28.25
N THR A 134 8.75 5.82 -28.50
CA THR A 134 10.20 5.83 -28.77
C THR A 134 11.00 5.51 -27.49
N GLU A 135 10.61 6.03 -26.32
CA GLU A 135 11.21 5.61 -25.03
C GLU A 135 10.95 4.11 -24.73
N PHE A 136 9.73 3.63 -25.02
CA PHE A 136 9.36 2.22 -24.84
C PHE A 136 10.13 1.29 -25.79
N GLN A 137 10.39 1.74 -27.02
CA GLN A 137 11.21 1.00 -27.98
C GLN A 137 12.68 0.98 -27.55
N LEU A 138 13.25 2.11 -27.10
CA LEU A 138 14.59 2.15 -26.49
C LEU A 138 14.73 1.21 -25.29
N LEU A 139 13.68 1.11 -24.45
CA LEU A 139 13.68 0.18 -23.31
C LEU A 139 13.67 -1.29 -23.79
N GLN A 140 12.87 -1.64 -24.81
CA GLN A 140 12.86 -2.98 -25.40
C GLN A 140 14.18 -3.33 -26.07
N ASP A 141 14.72 -2.43 -26.89
CA ASP A 141 15.97 -2.64 -27.62
C ASP A 141 17.14 -2.76 -26.64
N TYR A 142 17.13 -2.03 -25.51
CA TYR A 142 18.10 -2.19 -24.42
C TYR A 142 17.97 -3.55 -23.70
N ILE A 143 16.74 -4.02 -23.44
CA ILE A 143 16.50 -5.33 -22.82
C ILE A 143 16.91 -6.47 -23.77
N ALA A 144 16.70 -6.33 -25.07
CA ALA A 144 16.99 -7.35 -26.08
C ALA A 144 18.49 -7.38 -26.49
N SER A 145 19.10 -6.22 -26.74
CA SER A 145 20.49 -6.13 -27.23
C SER A 145 21.55 -6.60 -26.22
N ALA A 146 21.26 -6.52 -24.92
CA ALA A 146 22.15 -7.00 -23.87
C ALA A 146 22.35 -8.53 -23.85
N GLY A 147 21.65 -9.29 -24.71
CA GLY A 147 21.66 -10.76 -24.73
C GLY A 147 22.44 -11.43 -25.87
N SER A 148 22.85 -10.73 -26.95
CA SER A 148 23.27 -11.40 -28.20
C SER A 148 24.74 -11.26 -28.61
N SER A 149 25.58 -10.49 -27.90
CA SER A 149 26.99 -10.29 -28.27
C SER A 149 27.99 -10.71 -27.18
N PHE A 150 28.40 -11.98 -27.21
CA PHE A 150 29.74 -12.35 -26.77
C PHE A 150 30.29 -13.44 -27.70
N GLY A 151 31.18 -13.03 -28.61
CA GLY A 151 31.85 -13.93 -29.54
C GLY A 151 32.95 -14.72 -28.86
N GLU A 152 33.08 -15.98 -29.27
CA GLU A 152 34.09 -16.92 -28.81
C GLU A 152 35.52 -16.45 -29.20
N PRO A 153 36.45 -16.25 -28.25
CA PRO A 153 37.80 -15.78 -28.57
C PRO A 153 38.62 -16.91 -29.20
N ARG A 154 38.79 -16.82 -30.51
CA ARG A 154 39.64 -17.68 -31.35
C ARG A 154 41.09 -17.69 -30.85
N ALA A 155 41.66 -18.89 -30.69
CA ALA A 155 43.04 -19.08 -30.27
C ALA A 155 44.05 -18.42 -31.24
N ALA A 156 45.07 -17.78 -30.68
CA ALA A 156 46.22 -17.24 -31.39
C ALA A 156 47.52 -17.91 -30.89
N GLU A 157 48.43 -18.20 -31.82
CA GLU A 157 49.61 -19.03 -31.59
C GLU A 157 50.67 -18.34 -30.73
N SER A 158 51.29 -19.08 -29.81
CA SER A 158 52.44 -18.61 -29.03
C SER A 158 53.74 -18.96 -29.76
N ARG A 159 54.50 -17.93 -30.18
CA ARG A 159 55.88 -18.08 -30.66
C ARG A 159 56.87 -17.60 -29.60
N VAL A 160 57.79 -18.48 -29.24
CA VAL A 160 58.93 -18.24 -28.34
C VAL A 160 60.04 -17.47 -29.08
N PRO A 161 60.76 -16.57 -28.39
CA PRO A 161 62.19 -16.38 -28.65
C PRO A 161 63.05 -16.73 -27.44
N VAL A 162 64.15 -17.44 -27.70
CA VAL A 162 65.21 -17.81 -26.77
C VAL A 162 66.25 -16.68 -26.69
N ILE A 163 66.64 -16.25 -25.49
CA ILE A 163 67.92 -15.58 -25.22
C ILE A 163 68.46 -16.13 -23.89
N ASP A 164 69.79 -16.26 -23.78
CA ASP A 164 70.50 -17.09 -22.82
C ASP A 164 71.66 -16.32 -22.13
N VAL A 165 72.12 -16.84 -20.97
CA VAL A 165 73.36 -16.55 -20.20
C VAL A 165 73.70 -15.08 -19.80
N GLN A 166 73.85 -14.79 -18.49
CA GLN A 166 75.16 -14.55 -17.84
C GLN A 166 75.15 -14.34 -16.31
N SER A 167 76.32 -14.51 -15.70
CA SER A 167 76.54 -14.96 -14.31
C SER A 167 77.41 -14.00 -13.48
N SER A 168 77.09 -13.85 -12.18
CA SER A 168 77.99 -13.42 -11.09
C SER A 168 77.17 -13.26 -9.78
N SER A 169 77.56 -13.54 -8.54
CA SER A 169 78.59 -14.38 -7.88
C SER A 169 78.58 -13.99 -6.37
N ILE A 170 78.33 -14.94 -5.44
CA ILE A 170 78.83 -15.18 -4.04
C ILE A 170 79.57 -14.03 -3.24
N PRO A 171 79.69 -14.01 -1.88
CA PRO A 171 79.31 -15.02 -0.84
C PRO A 171 78.85 -14.56 0.58
N ASN A 172 78.62 -15.54 1.47
CA ASN A 172 78.67 -15.52 2.97
C ASN A 172 77.53 -14.76 3.72
N GLN A 173 77.05 -15.10 4.94
CA GLN A 173 77.23 -16.20 5.92
C GLN A 173 76.03 -16.14 6.94
N VAL A 174 75.79 -16.97 7.98
CA VAL A 174 76.56 -17.99 8.74
C VAL A 174 75.63 -19.12 9.28
N LEU A 175 76.09 -19.96 10.23
CA LEU A 175 75.43 -21.09 10.90
C LEU A 175 74.50 -20.71 12.08
N ASN A 176 73.50 -21.54 12.40
CA ASN A 176 73.57 -22.39 13.61
C ASN A 176 72.56 -23.57 13.64
N SER A 177 72.99 -24.66 14.27
CA SER A 177 72.33 -25.97 14.34
C SER A 177 71.21 -26.04 15.39
N THR A 178 70.42 -27.12 15.53
CA THR A 178 70.80 -28.25 16.43
C THR A 178 69.85 -29.46 16.34
N THR A 179 70.44 -30.64 16.14
CA THR A 179 70.00 -32.05 16.35
C THR A 179 68.59 -32.56 16.03
N ALA A 180 68.62 -33.62 15.21
CA ALA A 180 67.62 -34.68 15.04
C ALA A 180 67.22 -35.42 16.34
N SER A 181 66.05 -36.08 16.29
CA SER A 181 66.01 -37.55 16.35
C SER A 181 64.71 -38.11 15.73
N SER A 182 64.81 -39.30 15.16
CA SER A 182 63.69 -40.04 14.56
C SER A 182 63.12 -41.05 15.56
N PHE A 183 61.79 -41.12 15.69
CA PHE A 183 61.15 -42.34 16.17
C PHE A 183 59.79 -42.56 15.49
N ALA A 184 59.61 -43.74 14.90
CA ALA A 184 58.33 -44.17 14.37
C ALA A 184 57.50 -44.81 15.50
N GLY A 185 56.23 -44.43 15.62
CA GLY A 185 55.34 -44.96 16.66
C GLY A 185 53.88 -44.74 16.28
N SER A 186 53.18 -45.83 15.96
CA SER A 186 51.75 -45.82 15.65
C SER A 186 50.93 -45.41 16.88
N ALA A 187 50.08 -44.40 16.75
CA ALA A 187 49.11 -44.01 17.77
C ALA A 187 47.77 -43.60 17.14
N THR A 188 46.70 -44.11 17.72
CA THR A 188 45.30 -43.82 17.36
C THR A 188 44.95 -42.35 17.62
N SER A 189 44.55 -41.61 16.58
CA SER A 189 43.99 -40.27 16.73
C SER A 189 42.50 -40.33 17.03
N ASP A 190 42.19 -40.52 18.31
CA ASP A 190 40.88 -40.16 18.87
C ASP A 190 40.75 -38.62 18.96
N SER A 191 39.51 -38.11 19.03
CA SER A 191 39.17 -36.73 19.42
C SER A 191 39.71 -35.53 18.60
N THR A 192 38.90 -35.00 17.68
CA THR A 192 38.72 -33.53 17.49
C THR A 192 37.35 -33.19 16.86
N SER A 193 36.26 -33.49 17.57
CA SER A 193 34.89 -33.21 17.11
C SER A 193 33.98 -32.60 18.19
N SER A 194 34.41 -31.53 18.89
CA SER A 194 33.55 -30.90 19.92
C SER A 194 33.88 -29.43 20.25
N ILE A 195 33.72 -28.50 19.29
CA ILE A 195 33.62 -27.05 19.60
C ILE A 195 32.35 -26.40 19.01
N SER A 196 31.82 -26.91 17.90
CA SER A 196 30.65 -26.34 17.20
C SER A 196 29.28 -26.62 17.84
N SER A 197 29.17 -27.50 18.85
CA SER A 197 27.88 -27.88 19.46
C SER A 197 27.41 -26.98 20.62
N ARG A 198 28.28 -26.15 21.21
CA ARG A 198 27.95 -25.38 22.44
C ARG A 198 27.21 -24.06 22.25
N ILE A 199 27.03 -23.58 21.00
CA ILE A 199 26.38 -22.28 20.73
C ILE A 199 24.87 -22.43 20.42
N ARG A 200 24.39 -23.62 20.03
CA ARG A 200 22.98 -23.81 19.60
C ARG A 200 21.99 -23.99 20.76
N ASN A 201 22.39 -24.64 21.86
CA ASN A 201 21.49 -24.95 23.01
C ASN A 201 21.00 -23.73 23.83
N LYS A 202 21.54 -22.52 23.64
CA LYS A 202 21.12 -21.34 24.43
C LYS A 202 19.87 -20.63 23.90
N ARG A 203 19.40 -20.92 22.69
CA ARG A 203 18.21 -20.26 22.11
C ARG A 203 16.90 -20.98 22.41
N GLU A 204 16.89 -22.31 22.46
CA GLU A 204 15.65 -23.08 22.71
C GLU A 204 15.15 -22.93 24.15
N HIS A 205 16.06 -22.89 25.13
CA HIS A 205 15.70 -22.66 26.53
C HIS A 205 15.03 -21.29 26.79
N SER A 206 15.33 -20.28 25.96
CA SER A 206 14.72 -18.95 26.08
C SER A 206 13.26 -18.92 25.62
N ILE A 207 12.89 -19.75 24.64
CA ILE A 207 11.53 -19.82 24.11
C ILE A 207 10.62 -20.49 25.15
N ILE A 208 11.06 -21.62 25.72
CA ILE A 208 10.31 -22.38 26.73
C ILE A 208 9.99 -21.51 27.97
N TRP A 209 10.96 -20.71 28.45
CA TRP A 209 10.74 -19.80 29.57
C TRP A 209 9.74 -18.67 29.23
N SER A 210 9.74 -18.16 28.00
CA SER A 210 8.74 -17.15 27.59
C SER A 210 7.31 -17.72 27.58
N THR A 211 7.12 -18.94 27.09
CA THR A 211 5.80 -19.60 27.07
C THR A 211 5.26 -19.89 28.46
N VAL A 212 6.11 -20.29 29.41
CA VAL A 212 5.70 -20.50 30.81
C VAL A 212 5.26 -19.18 31.46
N GLY A 213 5.96 -18.08 31.20
CA GLY A 213 5.59 -16.76 31.72
C GLY A 213 4.19 -16.30 31.28
N VAL A 214 3.84 -16.52 30.01
CA VAL A 214 2.51 -16.17 29.47
C VAL A 214 1.39 -17.00 30.11
N ILE A 215 1.61 -18.31 30.29
CA ILE A 215 0.62 -19.21 30.92
C ILE A 215 0.37 -18.81 32.38
N VAL A 216 1.42 -18.49 33.14
CA VAL A 216 1.28 -18.02 34.53
C VAL A 216 0.55 -16.67 34.60
N SER A 217 0.86 -15.74 33.68
CA SER A 217 0.18 -14.44 33.61
C SER A 217 -1.33 -14.60 33.33
N LEU A 218 -1.71 -15.46 32.39
CA LEU A 218 -3.12 -15.77 32.09
C LEU A 218 -3.85 -16.42 33.27
N ALA A 219 -3.19 -17.33 34.00
CA ALA A 219 -3.77 -17.97 35.18
C ALA A 219 -4.06 -16.95 36.30
N VAL A 220 -3.16 -16.00 36.56
CA VAL A 220 -3.39 -14.91 37.53
C VAL A 220 -4.56 -14.03 37.10
N LEU A 221 -4.63 -13.67 35.81
CA LEU A 221 -5.69 -12.81 35.27
C LEU A 221 -7.08 -13.49 35.37
N PHE A 222 -7.15 -14.80 35.14
CA PHE A 222 -8.36 -15.59 35.33
C PHE A 222 -8.81 -15.66 36.80
N VAL A 223 -7.88 -15.77 37.75
CA VAL A 223 -8.21 -15.74 39.19
C VAL A 223 -8.74 -14.36 39.61
N VAL A 224 -8.15 -13.26 39.12
CA VAL A 224 -8.65 -11.90 39.38
C VAL A 224 -10.05 -11.70 38.79
N LEU A 225 -10.30 -12.20 37.57
CA LEU A 225 -11.61 -12.11 36.93
C LEU A 225 -12.70 -12.87 37.73
N GLN A 226 -12.41 -14.09 38.16
CA GLN A 226 -13.30 -14.87 39.04
C GLN A 226 -13.55 -14.17 40.38
N TYR A 227 -12.52 -13.56 40.98
CA TYR A 227 -12.67 -12.80 42.22
C TYR A 227 -13.62 -11.60 42.05
N VAL A 228 -13.49 -10.83 40.97
CA VAL A 228 -14.39 -9.70 40.67
C VAL A 228 -15.82 -10.17 40.45
N LEU A 229 -16.03 -11.26 39.71
CA LEU A 229 -17.37 -11.81 39.48
C LEU A 229 -18.03 -12.27 40.79
N THR A 230 -17.31 -12.98 41.67
CA THR A 230 -17.84 -13.43 42.98
C THR A 230 -18.09 -12.30 44.00
N LEU A 231 -17.63 -11.07 43.74
CA LEU A 231 -17.92 -9.89 44.56
C LEU A 231 -19.23 -9.20 44.16
N GLY A 232 -19.72 -9.38 42.94
CA GLY A 232 -20.95 -8.75 42.44
C GLY A 232 -22.21 -9.18 43.19
N ASP A 233 -22.29 -10.46 43.57
CA ASP A 233 -23.48 -11.07 44.19
C ASP A 233 -23.74 -10.67 45.66
N LYS A 234 -22.92 -9.77 46.23
CA LYS A 234 -23.04 -9.32 47.64
C LYS A 234 -23.49 -7.86 47.82
N ALA A 235 -24.00 -7.22 46.77
CA ALA A 235 -24.62 -5.91 46.90
C ALA A 235 -25.91 -5.97 47.75
N PRO A 236 -26.02 -5.20 48.86
CA PRO A 236 -27.25 -5.15 49.65
C PRO A 236 -28.38 -4.45 48.86
N PRO A 237 -29.65 -4.84 49.05
CA PRO A 237 -30.77 -4.26 48.31
C PRO A 237 -30.98 -2.78 48.65
N PRO A 238 -31.34 -1.93 47.68
CA PRO A 238 -31.56 -0.50 47.91
C PRO A 238 -32.81 -0.25 48.78
N PRO A 239 -32.80 0.76 49.66
CA PRO A 239 -33.95 1.09 50.49
C PRO A 239 -35.09 1.68 49.65
N ALA A 240 -36.31 1.17 49.89
CA ALA A 240 -37.52 1.64 49.24
C ALA A 240 -37.81 3.10 49.57
N SER A 241 -37.90 3.95 48.54
CA SER A 241 -38.28 5.36 48.69
C SER A 241 -39.78 5.53 48.48
N GLN A 242 -40.50 5.95 49.52
CA GLN A 242 -41.87 6.42 49.42
C GLN A 242 -41.88 7.78 48.72
N SER A 243 -42.85 8.01 47.84
CA SER A 243 -43.11 9.32 47.23
C SER A 243 -44.61 9.43 46.98
N ASP A 244 -45.31 9.99 47.97
CA ASP A 244 -46.76 10.18 47.95
C ASP A 244 -47.11 11.50 48.67
N LEU A 245 -48.28 12.06 48.31
CA LEU A 245 -48.93 13.28 48.84
C LEU A 245 -48.38 14.70 48.50
N LEU A 246 -49.03 15.28 47.48
CA LEU A 246 -49.98 16.43 47.57
C LEU A 246 -49.56 17.92 47.78
N ALA A 247 -50.29 18.75 47.00
CA ALA A 247 -50.79 20.13 47.20
C ALA A 247 -50.17 21.21 46.28
N GLN A 248 -50.81 21.58 45.16
CA GLN A 248 -51.90 22.57 45.02
C GLN A 248 -51.61 23.99 45.56
N THR A 249 -51.58 24.98 44.64
CA THR A 249 -52.50 26.15 44.67
C THR A 249 -52.42 26.96 43.35
N PRO A 250 -53.51 27.62 42.89
CA PRO A 250 -53.52 28.44 41.68
C PRO A 250 -53.71 29.96 41.94
N SER A 251 -53.65 30.75 40.85
CA SER A 251 -54.49 31.94 40.57
C SER A 251 -53.81 33.33 40.42
N LYS A 252 -54.33 34.06 39.43
CA LYS A 252 -54.36 35.53 39.22
C LYS A 252 -53.07 36.34 39.10
N GLY A 253 -52.82 36.80 37.87
CA GLY A 253 -51.89 37.88 37.53
C GLY A 253 -52.43 39.29 37.73
N VAL A 254 -51.74 40.26 37.11
CA VAL A 254 -52.15 41.65 36.85
C VAL A 254 -51.26 42.21 35.72
N GLU A 255 -51.78 43.20 34.98
CA GLU A 255 -51.11 43.94 33.90
C GLU A 255 -49.89 44.75 34.41
N LYS A 256 -48.91 45.08 33.55
CA LYS A 256 -48.81 46.41 32.88
C LYS A 256 -47.64 46.49 31.88
N ALA A 257 -47.60 47.59 31.14
CA ALA A 257 -46.83 47.81 29.91
C ALA A 257 -45.43 48.42 30.11
N SER A 258 -44.70 48.44 28.98
CA SER A 258 -43.50 49.26 28.66
C SER A 258 -42.20 48.92 29.39
N GLU A 259 -41.14 48.67 28.61
CA GLU A 259 -40.13 49.69 28.23
C GLU A 259 -38.84 48.99 27.75
N SER A 260 -38.46 49.21 26.48
CA SER A 260 -37.10 48.91 26.00
C SER A 260 -36.22 50.13 26.28
N PRO A 261 -34.94 49.95 26.65
CA PRO A 261 -33.93 50.04 25.58
C PRO A 261 -32.70 49.13 25.75
N ASP A 262 -31.85 49.20 24.73
CA ASP A 262 -30.49 48.66 24.59
C ASP A 262 -29.69 48.34 25.87
N ARG A 263 -29.05 47.17 25.86
CA ARG A 263 -27.74 46.99 26.51
C ARG A 263 -26.75 46.26 25.60
N SER A 264 -25.88 47.06 25.00
CA SER A 264 -24.65 46.60 24.39
C SER A 264 -23.66 46.03 25.42
N MET A 265 -22.91 45.02 24.98
CA MET A 265 -21.56 44.62 25.39
C MET A 265 -21.08 44.92 26.82
N ASN A 266 -20.76 43.84 27.55
CA ASN A 266 -19.76 43.90 28.62
C ASN A 266 -18.85 42.65 28.58
N SER A 267 -17.72 42.77 27.90
CA SER A 267 -16.66 41.76 27.88
C SER A 267 -15.82 41.84 29.16
N GLY A 268 -16.01 40.90 30.07
CA GLY A 268 -15.24 40.83 31.32
C GLY A 268 -13.82 40.30 31.11
N LEU A 269 -12.86 41.21 30.90
CA LEU A 269 -11.42 40.91 30.95
C LEU A 269 -10.75 41.79 32.02
N PRO A 270 -10.03 41.21 33.00
CA PRO A 270 -9.36 41.98 34.05
C PRO A 270 -8.10 42.67 33.50
N ARG A 271 -7.95 43.97 33.81
CA ARG A 271 -6.71 44.72 33.55
C ARG A 271 -5.66 44.40 34.62
N VAL A 272 -4.45 44.08 34.19
CA VAL A 272 -3.25 44.07 35.04
C VAL A 272 -2.56 45.45 34.91
N PRO A 273 -2.27 46.17 36.01
CA PRO A 273 -1.55 47.45 35.94
C PRO A 273 -0.02 47.27 35.97
N GLY A 274 0.69 48.04 35.15
CA GLY A 274 2.07 48.47 35.43
C GLY A 274 3.21 47.69 34.79
N VAL A 275 3.62 48.10 33.58
CA VAL A 275 5.03 48.21 33.18
C VAL A 275 5.18 49.49 32.36
N GLU A 276 6.01 50.41 32.83
CA GLU A 276 6.32 51.66 32.10
C GLU A 276 7.22 51.36 30.90
N SER A 277 6.93 51.98 29.76
CA SER A 277 7.78 51.89 28.57
C SER A 277 8.89 52.94 28.65
N GLN A 278 10.09 52.52 29.02
CA GLN A 278 11.30 53.33 28.79
C GLN A 278 11.89 52.99 27.42
N SER A 279 11.86 53.99 26.53
CA SER A 279 12.53 53.96 25.24
C SER A 279 14.05 53.98 25.44
N HIS A 280 14.77 53.01 24.87
CA HIS A 280 16.20 53.18 24.61
C HIS A 280 16.55 52.80 23.18
N GLU A 281 16.88 53.84 22.41
CA GLU A 281 17.44 53.81 21.07
C GLU A 281 18.97 53.75 21.19
N VAL A 282 19.61 52.72 20.63
CA VAL A 282 21.06 52.68 20.36
C VAL A 282 21.31 51.98 19.02
N GLN A 283 22.21 52.57 18.24
CA GLN A 283 22.60 52.16 16.88
C GLN A 283 23.64 51.01 16.85
N PRO A 284 23.98 50.45 15.67
CA PRO A 284 24.64 49.15 15.56
C PRO A 284 26.17 49.21 15.56
N ASP A 285 26.81 48.06 15.78
CA ASP A 285 28.15 47.79 15.23
C ASP A 285 28.37 46.29 14.96
N THR A 286 29.11 45.98 13.90
CA THR A 286 29.55 44.62 13.51
C THR A 286 31.05 44.47 13.76
N PRO A 287 31.58 43.27 14.07
CA PRO A 287 32.32 42.53 13.02
C PRO A 287 32.31 40.98 13.11
N VAL A 288 33.06 40.35 12.19
CA VAL A 288 33.13 38.94 11.71
C VAL A 288 34.64 38.58 11.45
N PRO A 289 35.14 37.34 11.13
CA PRO A 289 34.71 35.93 11.32
C PRO A 289 35.55 35.30 12.50
N PRO A 290 36.34 34.18 12.46
CA PRO A 290 36.55 33.03 11.52
C PRO A 290 35.34 32.05 11.45
N SER A 291 35.29 30.91 10.72
CA SER A 291 36.19 30.08 9.86
C SER A 291 37.19 29.09 10.50
N THR A 292 36.80 27.82 10.60
CA THR A 292 37.69 26.64 10.57
C THR A 292 37.14 25.59 9.60
N SER A 293 38.01 25.06 8.74
CA SER A 293 37.75 23.89 7.88
C SER A 293 38.49 22.68 8.48
N ASP A 294 37.93 21.48 8.33
CA ASP A 294 38.61 20.18 8.23
C ASP A 294 37.49 19.15 7.95
N GLU A 295 37.44 18.40 6.86
CA GLU A 295 38.40 17.43 6.30
C GLU A 295 38.42 16.09 7.06
N SER A 296 37.72 15.09 6.52
CA SER A 296 38.19 13.69 6.36
C SER A 296 37.04 12.73 5.97
N GLY A 297 37.20 12.02 4.85
CA GLY A 297 36.56 10.70 4.67
C GLY A 297 37.28 9.62 5.51
N PRO A 298 36.85 8.34 5.48
CA PRO A 298 37.29 7.54 4.34
C PRO A 298 36.40 6.35 3.89
N ALA A 299 36.72 5.89 2.69
CA ALA A 299 36.80 4.50 2.21
C ALA A 299 35.66 3.47 2.45
N SER A 300 35.24 2.89 1.32
CA SER A 300 34.43 1.67 1.23
C SER A 300 35.17 0.41 1.74
N SER A 301 34.40 -0.62 2.10
CA SER A 301 34.91 -2.00 2.19
C SER A 301 33.83 -2.99 1.74
N SER A 302 33.91 -3.40 0.48
CA SER A 302 33.09 -4.48 -0.07
C SER A 302 33.82 -5.81 0.12
N SER A 303 33.16 -6.80 0.72
CA SER A 303 33.63 -8.18 0.77
C SER A 303 32.52 -9.10 0.27
N ASN A 304 32.77 -9.77 -0.86
CA ASN A 304 31.82 -10.64 -1.54
C ASN A 304 32.50 -12.00 -1.75
N PRO A 305 32.09 -13.08 -1.04
CA PRO A 305 32.71 -14.39 -1.21
C PRO A 305 32.16 -15.10 -2.45
N ASN A 306 33.09 -15.67 -3.23
CA ASN A 306 32.85 -16.38 -4.49
C ASN A 306 32.74 -17.90 -4.27
N VAL A 307 31.57 -18.50 -4.53
CA VAL A 307 31.32 -19.95 -4.67
C VAL A 307 30.06 -20.09 -5.55
N GLY A 308 29.92 -20.99 -6.53
CA GLY A 308 30.85 -21.97 -7.12
C GLY A 308 30.09 -22.78 -8.19
N ASP A 309 30.80 -23.34 -9.18
CA ASP A 309 30.20 -24.02 -10.34
C ASP A 309 29.39 -25.29 -10.01
N ALA A 310 28.29 -25.50 -10.73
CA ALA A 310 27.65 -26.81 -10.85
C ALA A 310 27.11 -27.05 -12.27
N LYS A 311 27.64 -28.12 -12.89
CA LYS A 311 27.14 -28.82 -14.08
C LYS A 311 25.61 -29.03 -13.97
N GLY A 312 24.81 -28.94 -15.03
CA GLY A 312 25.08 -29.35 -16.40
C GLY A 312 24.42 -30.71 -16.66
N VAL A 313 23.16 -30.68 -17.11
CA VAL A 313 22.39 -31.86 -17.57
C VAL A 313 21.61 -31.47 -18.82
N ALA A 314 21.70 -32.29 -19.85
CA ALA A 314 21.00 -32.14 -21.13
C ALA A 314 19.73 -33.01 -21.18
N ASN A 315 19.00 -32.92 -22.30
CA ASN A 315 17.80 -33.69 -22.68
C ASN A 315 16.50 -33.21 -22.00
N SER A 316 15.32 -33.27 -22.64
CA SER A 316 15.03 -33.76 -24.00
C SER A 316 13.92 -32.96 -24.69
N ARG A 317 13.90 -33.07 -26.02
CA ARG A 317 12.99 -32.38 -26.94
C ARG A 317 11.81 -33.29 -27.27
N THR A 318 10.59 -32.88 -26.94
CA THR A 318 9.34 -33.52 -27.40
C THR A 318 8.30 -32.45 -27.70
N ASP A 319 7.87 -32.44 -28.95
CA ASP A 319 6.93 -31.53 -29.62
C ASP A 319 6.01 -32.43 -30.49
N PRO A 320 4.80 -32.00 -30.89
CA PRO A 320 3.62 -32.28 -30.08
C PRO A 320 2.58 -33.14 -30.80
N ALA A 321 1.65 -33.71 -30.04
CA ALA A 321 0.41 -34.26 -30.59
C ALA A 321 -0.71 -33.21 -30.46
N ALA A 322 -1.16 -32.68 -31.59
CA ALA A 322 -2.34 -31.82 -31.65
C ALA A 322 -3.60 -32.61 -31.24
N ASN A 323 -4.54 -31.94 -30.58
CA ASN A 323 -5.90 -32.45 -30.46
C ASN A 323 -6.88 -31.31 -30.74
N ASP A 324 -7.45 -31.33 -31.95
CA ASP A 324 -8.58 -30.49 -32.32
C ASP A 324 -9.81 -30.85 -31.49
N SER A 325 -10.47 -29.85 -30.91
CA SER A 325 -11.84 -29.97 -30.38
C SER A 325 -12.52 -28.61 -30.41
N ALA A 326 -12.84 -28.16 -31.61
CA ALA A 326 -13.78 -27.08 -31.86
C ALA A 326 -15.11 -27.68 -32.33
N ALA A 327 -16.14 -27.67 -31.47
CA ALA A 327 -17.54 -27.79 -31.87
C ALA A 327 -18.48 -27.41 -30.70
N ALA A 328 -19.67 -26.92 -31.04
CA ALA A 328 -20.82 -26.68 -30.17
C ALA A 328 -20.65 -25.62 -29.06
N ASN A 329 -21.09 -24.40 -29.36
CA ASN A 329 -22.27 -23.84 -28.68
C ASN A 329 -22.86 -22.68 -29.50
N GLU A 330 -23.84 -23.02 -30.33
CA GLU A 330 -24.67 -22.07 -31.08
C GLU A 330 -26.12 -22.55 -30.97
N MET A 331 -26.80 -22.15 -29.89
CA MET A 331 -28.25 -22.03 -29.71
C MET A 331 -28.55 -21.82 -28.21
N GLU A 332 -29.09 -20.65 -27.86
CA GLU A 332 -30.32 -20.53 -27.06
C GLU A 332 -30.72 -19.05 -26.98
N ASP A 333 -31.46 -18.61 -28.00
CA ASP A 333 -32.27 -17.39 -27.96
C ASP A 333 -33.69 -17.79 -27.55
N ALA A 334 -33.90 -17.97 -26.24
CA ALA A 334 -35.21 -18.26 -25.65
C ALA A 334 -35.25 -17.98 -24.14
N SER A 335 -36.46 -17.72 -23.66
CA SER A 335 -36.85 -17.64 -22.24
C SER A 335 -36.35 -16.41 -21.47
N GLY A 336 -37.19 -15.37 -21.49
CA GLY A 336 -37.29 -14.43 -20.37
C GLY A 336 -37.85 -15.14 -19.14
N GLY A 337 -37.05 -16.02 -18.54
CA GLY A 337 -37.33 -16.62 -17.26
C GLY A 337 -37.30 -15.53 -16.19
N ASP A 338 -38.45 -15.34 -15.53
CA ASP A 338 -38.53 -14.60 -14.27
C ASP A 338 -37.44 -15.15 -13.34
N VAL A 339 -36.41 -14.35 -13.08
CA VAL A 339 -35.21 -14.79 -12.36
C VAL A 339 -35.59 -14.85 -10.89
N GLY A 340 -36.20 -15.99 -10.52
CA GLY A 340 -37.00 -16.21 -9.32
C GLY A 340 -36.49 -15.38 -8.15
N GLY A 341 -37.15 -14.23 -7.95
CA GLY A 341 -36.61 -13.21 -7.06
C GLY A 341 -36.42 -13.82 -5.68
N LEU A 342 -35.18 -13.79 -5.17
CA LEU A 342 -34.81 -14.34 -3.87
C LEU A 342 -35.86 -13.91 -2.83
N ALA A 343 -36.76 -14.83 -2.54
CA ALA A 343 -37.80 -14.64 -1.55
C ALA A 343 -37.11 -14.55 -0.20
N ASP A 344 -37.64 -13.71 0.70
CA ASP A 344 -37.00 -13.45 1.99
C ASP A 344 -37.25 -14.66 2.92
N VAL A 345 -36.46 -15.72 2.69
CA VAL A 345 -36.47 -16.92 3.52
C VAL A 345 -35.92 -16.53 4.89
N ALA A 346 -36.75 -16.62 5.92
CA ALA A 346 -36.31 -16.32 7.27
C ALA A 346 -35.15 -17.24 7.67
N LEU A 347 -33.96 -16.66 7.84
CA LEU A 347 -32.75 -17.36 8.30
C LEU A 347 -32.99 -18.04 9.65
N SER A 348 -32.29 -19.17 9.88
CA SER A 348 -32.20 -19.75 11.22
C SER A 348 -31.60 -18.71 12.18
N PRO A 349 -32.04 -18.64 13.45
CA PRO A 349 -31.39 -17.78 14.45
C PRO A 349 -29.90 -18.13 14.64
N GLU A 350 -29.52 -19.38 14.39
CA GLU A 350 -28.12 -19.84 14.41
C GLU A 350 -27.29 -19.23 13.27
N ASP A 351 -27.82 -19.26 12.03
CA ASP A 351 -27.17 -18.65 10.86
C ASP A 351 -27.03 -17.12 11.02
N LEU A 352 -28.05 -16.47 11.59
CA LEU A 352 -28.04 -15.04 11.88
C LEU A 352 -26.96 -14.70 12.92
N GLN A 353 -26.80 -15.50 13.97
CA GLN A 353 -25.76 -15.30 14.98
C GLN A 353 -24.36 -15.54 14.39
N ALA A 354 -24.18 -16.56 13.56
CA ALA A 354 -22.92 -16.83 12.86
C ALA A 354 -22.55 -15.68 11.91
N TRP A 355 -23.51 -15.17 11.14
CA TRP A 355 -23.34 -14.00 10.29
C TRP A 355 -22.91 -12.74 11.07
N GLN A 356 -23.58 -12.44 12.18
CA GLN A 356 -23.21 -11.31 13.05
C GLN A 356 -21.81 -11.48 13.66
N ALA A 357 -21.39 -12.71 13.99
CA ALA A 357 -20.05 -12.97 14.49
C ALA A 357 -18.98 -12.69 13.42
N GLU A 358 -19.19 -13.14 12.17
CA GLU A 358 -18.28 -12.88 11.05
C GLU A 358 -18.17 -11.38 10.73
N LEU A 359 -19.31 -10.65 10.68
CA LEU A 359 -19.28 -9.19 10.50
C LEU A 359 -18.54 -8.47 11.64
N ARG A 360 -18.70 -8.93 12.89
CA ARG A 360 -17.98 -8.37 14.05
C ARG A 360 -16.47 -8.63 13.96
N GLU A 361 -16.06 -9.82 13.50
CA GLU A 361 -14.64 -10.12 13.26
C GLU A 361 -14.05 -9.23 12.17
N ILE A 362 -14.75 -9.06 11.04
CA ILE A 362 -14.32 -8.16 9.95
C ILE A 362 -14.17 -6.71 10.47
N ARG A 363 -15.14 -6.21 11.23
CA ARG A 363 -15.06 -4.86 11.85
C ARG A 363 -13.87 -4.74 12.81
N SER A 364 -13.58 -5.78 13.59
CA SER A 364 -12.41 -5.83 14.47
C SER A 364 -11.09 -5.82 13.68
N LEU A 365 -11.01 -6.51 12.54
CA LEU A 365 -9.84 -6.46 11.66
C LEU A 365 -9.65 -5.06 11.05
N LEU A 366 -10.73 -4.38 10.66
CA LEU A 366 -10.69 -3.01 10.15
C LEU A 366 -10.26 -1.98 11.21
N SER A 367 -10.74 -2.10 12.45
CA SER A 367 -10.34 -1.18 13.54
C SER A 367 -8.91 -1.39 14.03
N ASN A 368 -8.37 -2.59 13.83
CA ASN A 368 -6.95 -2.91 14.06
C ASN A 368 -6.06 -2.68 12.82
N TYR A 369 -6.55 -1.97 11.80
CA TYR A 369 -5.82 -1.65 10.56
C TYR A 369 -5.36 -2.86 9.73
N ASN A 370 -5.88 -4.06 10.00
CA ASN A 370 -5.55 -5.28 9.24
C ASN A 370 -6.46 -5.42 8.01
N TYR A 371 -6.35 -4.46 7.10
CA TYR A 371 -7.16 -4.38 5.88
C TYR A 371 -7.00 -5.60 4.96
N ALA A 372 -5.83 -6.23 4.94
CA ALA A 372 -5.58 -7.41 4.10
C ALA A 372 -6.42 -8.62 4.57
N THR A 373 -6.32 -8.99 5.85
CA THR A 373 -7.14 -10.09 6.40
C THR A 373 -8.63 -9.74 6.41
N ALA A 374 -9.00 -8.47 6.60
CA ALA A 374 -10.39 -8.03 6.47
C ALA A 374 -10.95 -8.26 5.05
N GLN A 375 -10.17 -7.99 4.00
CA GLN A 375 -10.55 -8.28 2.61
C GLN A 375 -10.66 -9.79 2.34
N GLU A 376 -9.75 -10.61 2.87
CA GLU A 376 -9.84 -12.07 2.78
C GLU A 376 -11.11 -12.60 3.46
N ARG A 377 -11.45 -12.10 4.65
CA ARG A 377 -12.69 -12.44 5.36
C ARG A 377 -13.95 -11.97 4.62
N LEU A 378 -13.95 -10.78 4.01
CA LEU A 378 -15.05 -10.31 3.15
C LEU A 378 -15.32 -11.24 1.96
N LEU A 379 -14.27 -11.84 1.37
CA LEU A 379 -14.42 -12.82 0.29
C LEU A 379 -15.03 -14.14 0.79
N ILE A 380 -14.67 -14.60 1.98
CA ILE A 380 -15.26 -15.79 2.62
C ILE A 380 -16.72 -15.53 2.98
N ALA A 381 -17.01 -14.41 3.63
CA ALA A 381 -18.37 -13.99 4.00
C ALA A 381 -19.30 -13.90 2.79
N LYS A 382 -18.79 -13.49 1.61
CA LYS A 382 -19.54 -13.47 0.34
C LYS A 382 -20.09 -14.83 -0.07
N MET A 383 -19.45 -15.93 0.32
CA MET A 383 -19.92 -17.28 0.04
C MET A 383 -21.04 -17.75 0.99
N HIS A 384 -21.26 -17.04 2.11
CA HIS A 384 -22.27 -17.38 3.12
C HIS A 384 -23.51 -16.47 3.08
N VAL A 385 -23.58 -15.52 2.14
CA VAL A 385 -24.74 -14.64 1.94
C VAL A 385 -25.91 -15.44 1.39
N GLN A 386 -27.03 -15.49 2.13
CA GLN A 386 -28.26 -16.16 1.73
C GLN A 386 -29.35 -15.14 1.32
N ASN A 387 -29.48 -14.03 2.06
CA ASN A 387 -30.55 -13.04 1.85
C ASN A 387 -30.04 -11.69 1.32
N LYS A 388 -30.92 -10.94 0.64
CA LYS A 388 -30.63 -9.59 0.12
C LYS A 388 -30.13 -8.62 1.19
N SER A 389 -30.64 -8.71 2.42
CA SER A 389 -30.18 -7.90 3.56
C SER A 389 -28.71 -8.16 3.90
N GLN A 390 -28.31 -9.43 4.00
CA GLN A 390 -26.91 -9.83 4.21
C GLN A 390 -26.02 -9.38 3.03
N GLN A 391 -26.52 -9.48 1.79
CA GLN A 391 -25.83 -9.00 0.60
C GLN A 391 -25.54 -7.49 0.68
N GLN A 392 -26.53 -6.69 1.09
CA GLN A 392 -26.36 -5.24 1.24
C GLN A 392 -25.43 -4.89 2.41
N GLN A 393 -25.55 -5.56 3.56
CA GLN A 393 -24.63 -5.38 4.69
C GLN A 393 -23.18 -5.66 4.28
N LEU A 394 -22.94 -6.73 3.52
CA LEU A 394 -21.62 -7.07 3.02
C LEU A 394 -21.12 -6.08 1.96
N ALA A 395 -21.99 -5.64 1.06
CA ALA A 395 -21.66 -4.61 0.07
C ALA A 395 -21.23 -3.30 0.76
N ASN A 396 -22.05 -2.79 1.68
CA ASN A 396 -21.75 -1.62 2.50
C ASN A 396 -20.41 -1.78 3.24
N LEU A 397 -20.19 -2.93 3.91
CA LEU A 397 -18.96 -3.19 4.66
C LEU A 397 -17.72 -3.32 3.75
N SER A 398 -17.88 -3.82 2.53
CA SER A 398 -16.79 -3.90 1.55
C SER A 398 -16.37 -2.51 1.04
N VAL A 399 -17.34 -1.64 0.70
CA VAL A 399 -17.08 -0.24 0.33
C VAL A 399 -16.45 0.51 1.51
N ALA A 400 -16.94 0.27 2.74
CA ALA A 400 -16.37 0.84 3.94
C ALA A 400 -14.91 0.37 4.18
N ALA A 401 -14.62 -0.91 3.96
CA ALA A 401 -13.26 -1.45 4.09
C ALA A 401 -12.28 -0.83 3.08
N GLU A 402 -12.71 -0.64 1.83
CA GLU A 402 -11.92 0.02 0.79
C GLU A 402 -11.63 1.49 1.16
N LEU A 403 -12.67 2.26 1.49
CA LEU A 403 -12.54 3.67 1.91
C LEU A 403 -11.66 3.82 3.16
N ALA A 404 -11.81 2.95 4.16
CA ALA A 404 -10.97 2.96 5.36
C ALA A 404 -9.49 2.68 5.03
N SER A 405 -9.22 1.73 4.11
CA SER A 405 -7.87 1.40 3.68
C SER A 405 -7.20 2.53 2.87
N GLU A 406 -7.95 3.21 1.99
CA GLU A 406 -7.49 4.38 1.25
C GLU A 406 -7.21 5.56 2.21
N ALA A 407 -8.09 5.80 3.17
CA ALA A 407 -7.90 6.82 4.21
C ALA A 407 -6.66 6.53 5.06
N HIS A 408 -6.46 5.28 5.52
CA HIS A 408 -5.26 4.90 6.25
C HIS A 408 -3.98 5.08 5.43
N ALA A 409 -3.98 4.67 4.16
CA ALA A 409 -2.84 4.89 3.27
C ALA A 409 -2.53 6.40 3.11
N LYS A 410 -3.55 7.25 3.02
CA LYS A 410 -3.40 8.71 2.96
C LYS A 410 -2.94 9.32 4.28
N LEU A 411 -3.33 8.76 5.42
CA LEU A 411 -2.85 9.16 6.74
C LEU A 411 -1.35 8.84 6.91
N VAL A 412 -0.91 7.63 6.54
CA VAL A 412 0.52 7.26 6.55
C VAL A 412 1.30 8.13 5.57
N GLU A 413 0.78 8.39 4.37
CA GLU A 413 1.40 9.31 3.39
C GLU A 413 1.50 10.76 3.94
N ALA A 414 0.53 11.21 4.74
CA ALA A 414 0.57 12.52 5.39
C ALA A 414 1.66 12.58 6.46
N VAL A 415 1.66 11.61 7.39
CA VAL A 415 2.61 11.55 8.51
C VAL A 415 4.05 11.40 8.02
N THR A 416 4.30 10.50 7.06
CA THR A 416 5.65 10.26 6.52
C THR A 416 6.16 11.36 5.57
N ALA A 417 5.28 12.25 5.08
CA ALA A 417 5.67 13.41 4.29
C ALA A 417 6.06 14.62 5.15
N LEU A 418 5.76 14.62 6.45
CA LEU A 418 6.01 15.74 7.34
C LEU A 418 7.37 15.63 8.03
N GLY A 419 8.17 16.68 7.93
CA GLY A 419 9.51 16.76 8.51
C GLY A 419 9.52 17.08 10.01
N PRO A 420 10.59 16.70 10.74
CA PRO A 420 10.83 17.19 12.10
C PRO A 420 10.87 18.72 12.15
N GLY A 421 10.10 19.32 13.06
CA GLY A 421 9.94 20.76 13.20
C GLY A 421 8.81 21.39 12.38
N GLU A 422 8.23 20.66 11.42
CA GLU A 422 7.04 21.13 10.70
C GLU A 422 5.82 21.17 11.63
N SER A 423 4.82 21.99 11.28
CA SER A 423 3.64 22.17 12.11
C SER A 423 2.35 22.22 11.30
N PHE A 424 1.29 21.65 11.85
CA PHE A 424 -0.04 21.65 11.27
C PHE A 424 -1.09 22.08 12.30
N GLN A 425 -2.25 22.56 11.82
CA GLN A 425 -3.32 23.10 12.65
C GLN A 425 -4.43 22.05 12.83
N VAL A 426 -4.77 21.77 14.08
CA VAL A 426 -5.88 20.89 14.47
C VAL A 426 -7.06 21.74 14.93
N GLY A 427 -8.19 21.60 14.24
CA GLY A 427 -9.36 22.46 14.44
C GLY A 427 -9.04 23.93 14.14
N SER A 428 -9.61 24.84 14.92
CA SER A 428 -9.50 26.29 14.67
C SER A 428 -8.29 26.97 15.32
N SER A 429 -7.59 26.34 16.28
CA SER A 429 -6.60 27.05 17.12
C SER A 429 -5.43 26.24 17.66
N THR A 430 -5.44 24.90 17.51
CA THR A 430 -4.41 24.06 18.12
C THR A 430 -3.30 23.76 17.13
N ILE A 431 -2.17 24.47 17.24
CA ILE A 431 -0.96 24.16 16.45
C ILE A 431 -0.25 22.95 17.07
N VAL A 432 0.09 21.99 16.22
CA VAL A 432 0.81 20.75 16.56
C VAL A 432 2.13 20.77 15.79
N VAL A 433 3.25 20.66 16.50
CA VAL A 433 4.59 20.59 15.87
C VAL A 433 5.05 19.14 15.87
N ILE A 434 5.58 18.65 14.75
CA ILE A 434 6.10 17.28 14.64
C ILE A 434 7.52 17.23 15.16
N VAL A 435 7.82 16.20 15.95
CA VAL A 435 9.16 15.92 16.49
C VAL A 435 9.78 14.76 15.72
N GLU A 436 8.99 13.72 15.46
CA GLU A 436 9.38 12.47 14.80
C GLU A 436 8.11 11.83 14.23
N ALA A 437 8.22 11.16 13.08
CA ALA A 437 7.09 10.58 12.36
C ALA A 437 7.58 9.36 11.55
N ASP A 438 6.91 8.22 11.68
CA ASP A 438 7.23 7.00 10.93
C ASP A 438 5.97 6.28 10.41
N ASP A 439 6.11 5.02 10.01
CA ASP A 439 5.05 4.16 9.46
C ASP A 439 4.16 3.50 10.54
N LYS A 440 4.36 3.80 11.83
CA LYS A 440 3.65 3.19 12.98
C LYS A 440 3.15 4.21 14.01
N HIS A 441 3.86 5.31 14.21
CA HIS A 441 3.61 6.28 15.26
C HIS A 441 4.00 7.70 14.83
N ILE A 442 3.47 8.67 15.55
CA ILE A 442 3.82 10.09 15.43
C ILE A 442 4.14 10.66 16.81
N VAL A 443 5.28 11.33 16.90
CA VAL A 443 5.70 12.10 18.07
C VAL A 443 5.47 13.57 17.77
N VAL A 444 4.61 14.20 18.56
CA VAL A 444 4.25 15.62 18.41
C VAL A 444 4.57 16.40 19.67
N ARG A 445 4.83 17.70 19.51
CA ARG A 445 4.86 18.67 20.59
C ARG A 445 3.56 19.46 20.58
N LEU A 446 2.73 19.22 21.60
CA LEU A 446 1.43 19.86 21.79
C LEU A 446 1.51 20.76 23.04
N ARG A 447 1.38 22.08 22.87
CA ARG A 447 1.50 23.08 23.96
C ARG A 447 2.81 22.94 24.77
N GLY A 448 3.91 22.59 24.11
CA GLY A 448 5.21 22.37 24.73
C GLY A 448 5.48 20.93 25.20
N GLU A 449 4.44 20.13 25.47
CA GLU A 449 4.56 18.74 25.89
C GLU A 449 4.87 17.82 24.69
N ARG A 450 5.89 16.95 24.81
CA ARG A 450 6.12 15.84 23.86
C ARG A 450 5.07 14.75 24.13
N LYS A 451 4.32 14.34 23.11
CA LYS A 451 3.37 13.22 23.15
C LYS A 451 3.62 12.28 21.99
N GLU A 452 3.52 11.01 22.27
CA GLU A 452 3.68 9.91 21.32
C GLU A 452 2.31 9.28 21.10
N TYR A 453 1.95 9.06 19.83
CA TYR A 453 0.70 8.43 19.44
C TYR A 453 0.98 7.34 18.41
N GLN A 454 0.62 6.09 18.72
CA GLN A 454 0.44 5.05 17.70
C GLN A 454 -0.76 5.41 16.82
N PHE A 455 -0.83 4.94 15.57
CA PHE A 455 -1.99 5.22 14.69
C PHE A 455 -3.35 4.87 15.31
N SER A 456 -3.43 3.80 16.12
CA SER A 456 -4.61 3.39 16.91
C SER A 456 -5.02 4.35 18.05
N GLN A 457 -4.17 5.33 18.38
CA GLN A 457 -4.30 6.23 19.51
C GLN A 457 -4.32 7.72 19.11
N ILE A 458 -4.14 8.04 17.83
CA ILE A 458 -4.19 9.42 17.33
C ILE A 458 -5.62 9.97 17.56
N PRO A 459 -5.79 11.12 18.24
CA PRO A 459 -7.11 11.74 18.39
C PRO A 459 -7.73 12.06 17.02
N VAL A 460 -9.00 11.72 16.80
CA VAL A 460 -9.65 11.83 15.47
C VAL A 460 -9.58 13.24 14.86
N GLY A 461 -9.60 14.30 15.68
CA GLY A 461 -9.39 15.67 15.17
C GLY A 461 -8.00 15.90 14.55
N MET A 462 -6.96 15.22 15.07
CA MET A 462 -5.61 15.23 14.51
C MET A 462 -5.53 14.36 13.25
N VAL A 463 -6.21 13.22 13.22
CA VAL A 463 -6.38 12.40 12.00
C VAL A 463 -6.99 13.22 10.86
N TYR A 464 -8.10 13.93 11.11
CA TYR A 464 -8.76 14.74 10.10
C TYR A 464 -7.82 15.83 9.56
N ALA A 465 -7.10 16.53 10.45
CA ALA A 465 -6.13 17.55 10.06
C ALA A 465 -4.98 16.98 9.22
N LEU A 466 -4.47 15.79 9.55
CA LEU A 466 -3.43 15.10 8.76
C LEU A 466 -3.96 14.65 7.40
N LEU A 467 -5.19 14.11 7.33
CA LEU A 467 -5.85 13.75 6.08
C LEU A 467 -6.08 14.97 5.19
N ASP A 468 -6.44 16.14 5.75
CA ASP A 468 -6.60 17.40 5.01
C ASP A 468 -5.31 17.93 4.35
N LEU A 469 -4.13 17.41 4.72
CA LEU A 469 -2.86 17.71 4.04
C LEU A 469 -2.67 16.91 2.74
N LYS A 470 -3.42 15.82 2.55
CA LYS A 470 -3.30 14.88 1.42
C LYS A 470 -4.57 14.68 0.61
N LEU A 471 -5.72 15.01 1.18
CA LEU A 471 -7.02 14.91 0.55
C LEU A 471 -7.50 16.29 0.07
N PRO A 472 -8.16 16.37 -1.11
CA PRO A 472 -8.73 17.64 -1.56
C PRO A 472 -9.89 18.06 -0.65
N LEU A 473 -9.73 19.26 -0.06
CA LEU A 473 -10.68 19.88 0.86
C LEU A 473 -12.09 19.95 0.26
N GLN A 474 -13.12 19.75 1.09
CA GLN A 474 -14.54 19.89 0.74
C GLN A 474 -15.02 19.04 -0.45
N THR A 475 -14.32 17.97 -0.81
CA THR A 475 -14.83 17.00 -1.80
C THR A 475 -15.63 15.88 -1.11
N PRO A 476 -16.76 15.42 -1.71
CA PRO A 476 -17.56 14.33 -1.15
C PRO A 476 -16.77 13.03 -0.91
N ARG A 477 -15.78 12.72 -1.77
CA ARG A 477 -14.87 11.57 -1.55
C ARG A 477 -14.02 11.73 -0.30
N SER A 478 -13.46 12.92 -0.05
CA SER A 478 -12.69 13.18 1.17
C SER A 478 -13.57 13.11 2.42
N ALA A 479 -14.84 13.50 2.33
CA ALA A 479 -15.81 13.34 3.40
C ALA A 479 -16.08 11.84 3.69
N ALA A 480 -16.30 11.03 2.64
CA ALA A 480 -16.46 9.57 2.75
C ALA A 480 -15.26 8.90 3.45
N LEU A 481 -14.03 9.22 2.99
CA LEU A 481 -12.79 8.67 3.54
C LEU A 481 -12.64 9.00 5.03
N LYS A 482 -12.87 10.26 5.44
CA LYS A 482 -12.83 10.67 6.85
C LYS A 482 -13.90 10.01 7.70
N ALA A 483 -15.16 10.00 7.22
CA ALA A 483 -16.29 9.41 7.93
C ALA A 483 -16.07 7.92 8.21
N THR A 484 -15.66 7.18 7.18
CA THR A 484 -15.41 5.73 7.27
C THR A 484 -14.21 5.41 8.14
N PHE A 485 -13.13 6.20 8.06
CA PHE A 485 -11.98 6.01 8.94
C PHE A 485 -12.32 6.28 10.41
N ALA A 486 -13.15 7.29 10.68
CA ALA A 486 -13.63 7.60 12.03
C ALA A 486 -14.57 6.53 12.60
N LEU A 487 -15.42 5.91 11.75
CA LEU A 487 -16.31 4.81 12.13
C LEU A 487 -15.56 3.61 12.70
N PHE A 488 -14.38 3.28 12.15
CA PHE A 488 -13.57 2.14 12.60
C PHE A 488 -12.53 2.46 13.69
N GLN A 489 -12.52 3.66 14.28
CA GLN A 489 -11.59 3.94 15.38
C GLN A 489 -11.97 3.16 16.64
N PRO A 490 -11.02 2.53 17.37
CA PRO A 490 -11.35 1.73 18.57
C PRO A 490 -11.87 2.56 19.77
N ASN A 491 -11.93 3.88 19.66
CA ASN A 491 -12.36 4.80 20.72
C ASN A 491 -13.28 5.91 20.18
N VAL A 492 -14.21 5.58 19.26
CA VAL A 492 -15.17 6.58 18.76
C VAL A 492 -16.06 7.09 19.89
N ARG A 493 -16.11 8.40 20.08
CA ARG A 493 -17.07 9.05 20.99
C ARG A 493 -18.33 9.41 20.23
N GLN A 494 -19.46 9.51 20.91
CA GLN A 494 -20.75 9.91 20.32
C GLN A 494 -20.64 11.15 19.40
N ARG A 495 -20.01 12.23 19.87
CA ARG A 495 -19.75 13.45 19.07
C ARG A 495 -18.91 13.21 17.81
N THR A 496 -18.02 12.22 17.83
CA THR A 496 -17.21 11.82 16.67
C THR A 496 -18.03 10.99 15.69
N LEU A 497 -18.94 10.12 16.16
CA LEU A 497 -19.91 9.43 15.31
C LEU A 497 -20.87 10.43 14.65
N GLU A 498 -21.37 11.43 15.37
CA GLU A 498 -22.23 12.49 14.81
C GLU A 498 -21.53 13.27 13.70
N SER A 499 -20.28 13.69 13.92
CA SER A 499 -19.47 14.36 12.89
C SER A 499 -19.13 13.42 11.71
N ALA A 500 -18.95 12.13 11.95
CA ALA A 500 -18.74 11.15 10.88
C ALA A 500 -20.02 10.88 10.07
N LYS A 501 -21.20 10.87 10.70
CA LYS A 501 -22.52 10.83 10.05
C LYS A 501 -22.73 12.06 9.15
N GLU A 502 -22.41 13.26 9.62
CA GLU A 502 -22.49 14.50 8.83
C GLU A 502 -21.56 14.46 7.59
N LEU A 503 -20.33 13.97 7.76
CA LEU A 503 -19.39 13.75 6.65
C LEU A 503 -19.88 12.66 5.68
N MET A 504 -20.54 11.60 6.17
CA MET A 504 -21.10 10.56 5.31
C MET A 504 -22.33 11.06 4.54
N ALA A 505 -23.21 11.85 5.16
CA ALA A 505 -24.31 12.52 4.48
C ALA A 505 -23.79 13.41 3.32
N THR A 506 -22.73 14.18 3.56
CA THR A 506 -22.05 14.97 2.51
C THR A 506 -21.51 14.10 1.36
N ALA A 507 -21.09 12.87 1.65
CA ALA A 507 -20.62 11.92 0.63
C ALA A 507 -21.78 11.31 -0.19
N ILE A 508 -22.92 11.05 0.45
CA ILE A 508 -24.16 10.55 -0.16
C ILE A 508 -24.78 11.63 -1.05
N ASP A 509 -24.90 12.87 -0.57
CA ASP A 509 -25.37 14.04 -1.34
C ASP A 509 -24.50 14.30 -2.58
N GLY A 510 -23.19 14.04 -2.48
CA GLY A 510 -22.25 14.10 -3.58
C GLY A 510 -22.24 12.88 -4.51
N GLY A 511 -23.09 11.88 -4.27
CA GLY A 511 -23.21 10.67 -5.10
C GLY A 511 -21.97 9.77 -5.09
N VAL A 512 -21.10 9.85 -4.08
CA VAL A 512 -19.88 9.03 -3.99
C VAL A 512 -20.12 7.70 -3.29
N VAL A 513 -21.12 7.62 -2.41
CA VAL A 513 -21.47 6.41 -1.65
C VAL A 513 -22.99 6.25 -1.61
N GLU A 514 -23.47 5.01 -1.59
CA GLU A 514 -24.90 4.69 -1.45
C GLU A 514 -25.42 5.04 -0.04
N GLU A 515 -26.66 5.53 0.05
CA GLU A 515 -27.33 5.90 1.30
C GLU A 515 -27.38 4.72 2.30
N SER A 516 -27.41 3.49 1.79
CA SER A 516 -27.39 2.25 2.57
C SER A 516 -26.21 2.14 3.54
N ILE A 517 -25.06 2.79 3.26
CA ILE A 517 -23.89 2.75 4.16
C ILE A 517 -24.18 3.44 5.50
N MET A 518 -25.15 4.36 5.55
CA MET A 518 -25.48 5.12 6.75
C MET A 518 -25.96 4.20 7.89
N ALA A 519 -26.63 3.09 7.56
CA ALA A 519 -27.05 2.08 8.52
C ALA A 519 -25.87 1.49 9.34
N MET A 520 -24.65 1.48 8.80
CA MET A 520 -23.46 1.02 9.53
C MET A 520 -23.07 1.93 10.71
N PHE A 521 -23.58 3.17 10.76
CA PHE A 521 -23.37 4.10 11.87
C PHE A 521 -24.49 4.04 12.93
N ASP A 522 -25.55 3.28 12.68
CA ASP A 522 -26.65 3.03 13.62
C ASP A 522 -26.58 1.63 14.25
N GLU A 523 -25.91 0.68 13.58
CA GLU A 523 -25.51 -0.58 14.22
C GLU A 523 -24.52 -0.33 15.37
N GLU A 524 -24.84 -0.80 16.58
CA GLU A 524 -23.98 -0.64 17.76
C GLU A 524 -22.57 -1.20 17.49
N LEU A 525 -21.56 -0.33 17.63
CA LEU A 525 -20.16 -0.74 17.63
C LEU A 525 -19.87 -1.54 18.91
N PRO A 526 -19.17 -2.69 18.81
CA PRO A 526 -18.91 -3.60 19.93
C PRO A 526 -17.87 -3.07 20.93
#